data_AF-A0A1V4LXQ3-F1
#
_entry.id   AF-A0A1V4LXQ3-F1
#
_cell.length_a   1.000
_cell.length_b   1.000
_cell.length_c   1.000
_cell.angle_alpha   90.00
_cell.angle_beta   90.00
_cell.angle_gamma   90.00
#
_symmetry.space_group_name_H-M   'P 1'
#
loop_
_entity.id
_entity.type
_entity.pdbx_description
1 polymer ?
#
loop_
_entity_poly.entity_id
_entity_poly.type
_entity_poly.pdbx_seq_one_letter_code
_entity_poly.pdbx_strand_id
1 'polypeptide(L)'
;MVTSEIIMVVLSAAGFTAVGTAFVLKVFLEAGIKESIGGVYKRQLENHKFLLKNSEKVFQFKLDASKALYKIFHDIVPERSHPDMDWDEASEEIALSFSKHEETLDEFLCEYQSTLSPKILERVRDAISACSDGRFEYYWDSVKQDAACNETAKEKASELYKVLFEAVELLRKEVHGMISAPNLK
;
A
#
# COMPACT_ATOMS: atom_id res chain seq x y z
N MET A 1 18.23 90.52 7.32
CA MET A 1 18.58 89.30 8.08
C MET A 1 17.50 88.25 7.83
N VAL A 2 17.45 87.71 6.61
CA VAL A 2 16.53 86.62 6.20
C VAL A 2 17.23 85.89 5.05
N THR A 3 18.34 85.20 5.33
CA THR A 3 19.05 84.41 4.30
C THR A 3 19.71 83.14 4.83
N SER A 4 19.48 82.76 6.10
CA SER A 4 20.06 81.55 6.70
C SER A 4 19.04 80.44 7.03
N GLU A 5 17.74 80.73 7.09
CA GLU A 5 16.73 79.75 7.54
C GLU A 5 16.11 78.90 6.42
N ILE A 6 16.22 79.31 5.15
CA ILE A 6 15.64 78.55 4.03
C ILE A 6 16.59 77.42 3.53
N ILE A 7 17.90 77.57 3.70
CA ILE A 7 18.88 76.59 3.20
C ILE A 7 18.94 75.33 4.11
N MET A 8 18.59 75.46 5.40
CA MET A 8 18.53 74.32 6.33
C MET A 8 17.28 73.45 6.20
N VAL A 9 16.17 73.96 5.65
CA VAL A 9 14.94 73.17 5.44
C VAL A 9 14.99 72.39 4.12
N VAL A 10 15.69 72.90 3.10
CA VAL A 10 15.80 72.23 1.80
C VAL A 10 16.85 71.10 1.84
N LEU A 11 17.94 71.25 2.60
CA LEU A 11 18.91 70.15 2.79
C LEU A 11 18.43 69.05 3.75
N SER A 12 17.55 69.36 4.71
CA SER A 12 16.97 68.34 5.61
C SER A 12 15.87 67.52 4.93
N ALA A 13 15.13 68.10 3.98
CA ALA A 13 14.06 67.42 3.27
C ALA A 13 14.58 66.45 2.19
N ALA A 14 15.67 66.77 1.50
CA ALA A 14 16.21 65.93 0.42
C ALA A 14 17.00 64.70 0.94
N GLY A 15 17.70 64.83 2.07
CA GLY A 15 18.47 63.74 2.66
C GLY A 15 17.63 62.65 3.32
N PHE A 16 16.55 63.05 4.02
CA PHE A 16 15.65 62.08 4.68
C PHE A 16 14.64 61.44 3.75
N THR A 17 14.21 62.12 2.68
CA THR A 17 13.24 61.54 1.73
C THR A 17 13.87 60.47 0.86
N ALA A 18 15.08 60.67 0.31
CA ALA A 18 15.74 59.67 -0.53
C ALA A 18 16.24 58.46 0.27
N VAL A 19 16.87 58.68 1.43
CA VAL A 19 17.37 57.59 2.28
C VAL A 19 16.22 56.86 2.97
N GLY A 20 15.19 57.59 3.42
CA GLY A 20 14.00 57.00 4.02
C GLY A 20 13.19 56.17 3.04
N THR A 21 12.97 56.66 1.81
CA THR A 21 12.24 55.88 0.78
C THR A 21 13.04 54.65 0.31
N ALA A 22 14.37 54.76 0.14
CA ALA A 22 15.21 53.62 -0.20
C ALA A 22 15.23 52.55 0.92
N PHE A 23 15.30 52.97 2.19
CA PHE A 23 15.23 52.04 3.32
C PHE A 23 13.87 51.36 3.41
N VAL A 24 12.78 52.12 3.26
CA VAL A 24 11.41 51.58 3.28
C VAL A 24 11.19 50.60 2.13
N LEU A 25 11.60 50.94 0.90
CA LEU A 25 11.53 50.03 -0.25
C LEU A 25 12.34 48.75 -0.02
N LYS A 26 13.54 48.87 0.56
CA LYS A 26 14.39 47.72 0.87
C LYS A 26 13.77 46.82 1.93
N VAL A 27 13.18 47.39 2.98
CA VAL A 27 12.46 46.63 4.03
C VAL A 27 11.21 45.95 3.47
N PHE A 28 10.42 46.63 2.64
CA PHE A 28 9.24 46.03 2.01
C PHE A 28 9.60 44.94 0.99
N LEU A 29 10.68 45.12 0.23
CA LEU A 29 11.20 44.08 -0.68
C LEU A 29 11.75 42.89 0.11
N GLU A 30 12.58 43.10 1.12
CA GLU A 30 13.11 42.02 1.95
C GLU A 30 12.00 41.29 2.72
N ALA A 31 11.02 42.02 3.27
CA ALA A 31 9.86 41.42 3.94
C ALA A 31 8.97 40.67 2.95
N GLY A 32 8.62 41.27 1.80
CA GLY A 32 7.79 40.63 0.78
C GLY A 32 8.45 39.41 0.12
N ILE A 33 9.76 39.47 -0.13
CA ILE A 33 10.55 38.34 -0.63
C ILE A 33 10.65 37.25 0.45
N LYS A 34 10.92 37.61 1.72
CA LYS A 34 11.00 36.63 2.81
C LYS A 34 9.65 35.96 3.11
N GLU A 35 8.55 36.68 2.98
CA GLU A 35 7.20 36.19 3.24
C GLU A 35 6.66 35.37 2.06
N SER A 36 6.97 35.74 0.82
CA SER A 36 6.64 34.94 -0.37
C SER A 36 7.49 33.66 -0.44
N ILE A 37 8.79 33.73 -0.16
CA ILE A 37 9.67 32.56 -0.10
C ILE A 37 9.29 31.67 1.09
N GLY A 38 9.07 32.24 2.27
CA GLY A 38 8.64 31.52 3.47
C GLY A 38 7.28 30.84 3.30
N GLY A 39 6.34 31.52 2.62
CA GLY A 39 5.03 30.97 2.27
C GLY A 39 5.12 29.79 1.30
N VAL A 40 5.96 29.87 0.26
CA VAL A 40 6.19 28.77 -0.68
C VAL A 40 6.84 27.57 0.01
N TYR A 41 7.87 27.79 0.83
CA TYR A 41 8.49 26.70 1.60
C TYR A 41 7.53 26.04 2.57
N LYS A 42 6.73 26.83 3.31
CA LYS A 42 5.73 26.28 4.24
C LYS A 42 4.68 25.45 3.50
N ARG A 43 4.21 25.92 2.33
CA ARG A 43 3.26 25.19 1.49
C ARG A 43 3.87 23.91 0.92
N GLN A 44 5.13 23.95 0.49
CA GLN A 44 5.86 22.74 0.07
C GLN A 44 6.01 21.76 1.22
N LEU A 45 6.34 22.22 2.42
CA LEU A 45 6.51 21.38 3.61
C LEU A 45 5.18 20.74 4.06
N GLU A 46 4.08 21.49 3.99
CA GLU A 46 2.73 20.97 4.24
C GLU A 46 2.31 19.93 3.19
N ASN A 47 2.57 20.19 1.91
CA ASN A 47 2.31 19.24 0.82
C ASN A 47 3.14 17.97 0.98
N HIS A 48 4.44 18.08 1.28
CA HIS A 48 5.31 16.94 1.55
C HIS A 48 4.83 16.15 2.77
N LYS A 49 4.42 16.81 3.84
CA LYS A 49 3.87 16.15 5.04
C LYS A 49 2.56 15.40 4.72
N PHE A 50 1.70 15.99 3.89
CA PHE A 50 0.48 15.33 3.43
C PHE A 50 0.78 14.09 2.59
N LEU A 51 1.69 14.21 1.62
CA LEU A 51 2.13 13.09 0.79
C LEU A 51 2.75 11.96 1.63
N LEU A 52 3.59 12.31 2.61
CA LEU A 52 4.23 11.34 3.49
C LEU A 52 3.19 10.56 4.33
N LYS A 53 2.21 11.28 4.89
CA LYS A 53 1.12 10.65 5.65
C LYS A 53 0.25 9.76 4.77
N ASN A 54 0.01 10.17 3.52
CA ASN A 54 -0.75 9.36 2.58
C ASN A 54 0.04 8.09 2.19
N SER A 55 1.34 8.22 1.92
CA SER A 55 2.20 7.06 1.63
C SER A 55 2.31 6.11 2.81
N GLU A 56 2.37 6.63 4.04
CA GLU A 56 2.38 5.83 5.27
C GLU A 56 1.08 5.02 5.41
N LYS A 57 -0.08 5.65 5.20
CA LYS A 57 -1.37 4.95 5.22
C LYS A 57 -1.46 3.86 4.16
N VAL A 58 -1.05 4.16 2.92
CA VAL A 58 -1.04 3.16 1.84
C VAL A 58 -0.10 2.01 2.16
N PHE A 59 1.08 2.31 2.70
CA PHE A 59 2.04 1.29 3.12
C PHE A 59 1.46 0.41 4.23
N GLN A 60 0.88 1.01 5.27
CA GLN A 60 0.26 0.28 6.38
C GLN A 60 -0.84 -0.66 5.87
N PHE A 61 -1.70 -0.16 5.00
CA PHE A 61 -2.78 -0.98 4.43
C PHE A 61 -2.26 -2.14 3.58
N LYS A 62 -1.20 -1.93 2.78
CA LYS A 62 -0.54 -3.02 2.05
C LYS A 62 0.17 -4.01 2.95
N LEU A 63 0.78 -3.54 4.04
CA LEU A 63 1.41 -4.40 5.04
C LEU A 63 0.38 -5.29 5.73
N ASP A 64 -0.78 -4.73 6.05
CA ASP A 64 -1.89 -5.47 6.67
C ASP A 64 -2.48 -6.48 5.68
N ALA A 65 -2.69 -6.10 4.41
CA ALA A 65 -3.04 -7.02 3.33
C ALA A 65 -2.03 -8.18 3.20
N SER A 66 -0.72 -7.88 3.27
CA SER A 66 0.33 -8.90 3.18
C SER A 66 0.29 -9.89 4.33
N LYS A 67 0.00 -9.42 5.55
CA LYS A 67 -0.13 -10.30 6.73
C LYS A 67 -1.40 -11.14 6.64
N ALA A 68 -2.51 -10.54 6.23
CA ALA A 68 -3.79 -11.24 6.06
C ALA A 68 -3.66 -12.36 5.02
N LEU A 69 -3.11 -12.07 3.84
CA LEU A 69 -2.93 -13.06 2.78
C LEU A 69 -1.97 -14.19 3.20
N TYR A 70 -0.87 -13.86 3.89
CA TYR A 70 0.04 -14.87 4.42
C TYR A 70 -0.63 -15.78 5.46
N LYS A 71 -1.47 -15.21 6.32
CA LYS A 71 -2.25 -15.98 7.28
C LYS A 71 -3.19 -16.97 6.58
N ILE A 72 -3.93 -16.50 5.56
CA ILE A 72 -4.82 -17.37 4.77
C ILE A 72 -4.02 -18.50 4.11
N PHE A 73 -2.88 -18.19 3.51
CA PHE A 73 -1.99 -19.19 2.91
C PHE A 73 -1.52 -20.23 3.93
N HIS A 74 -1.13 -19.80 5.13
CA HIS A 74 -0.73 -20.71 6.20
C HIS A 74 -1.90 -21.59 6.68
N ASP A 75 -3.09 -21.01 6.81
CA ASP A 75 -4.30 -21.70 7.30
C ASP A 75 -4.89 -22.68 6.26
N ILE A 76 -4.50 -22.59 4.98
CA ILE A 76 -4.89 -23.56 3.94
C ILE A 76 -4.10 -24.86 4.06
N VAL A 77 -2.84 -24.81 4.50
CA VAL A 77 -2.01 -26.01 4.59
C VAL A 77 -2.42 -26.84 5.82
N PRO A 78 -2.86 -28.10 5.65
CA PRO A 78 -3.25 -28.92 6.77
C PRO A 78 -2.06 -29.24 7.68
N GLU A 79 -2.33 -29.35 8.98
CA GLU A 79 -1.34 -29.83 9.93
C GLU A 79 -1.07 -31.32 9.68
N ARG A 80 0.20 -31.72 9.78
CA ARG A 80 0.59 -33.11 9.55
C ARG A 80 -0.08 -34.03 10.57
N SER A 81 -1.04 -34.84 10.13
CA SER A 81 -1.84 -35.73 10.99
C SER A 81 -1.06 -36.99 11.38
N HIS A 82 -0.15 -37.48 10.52
CA HIS A 82 0.72 -38.63 10.81
C HIS A 82 2.10 -38.55 10.13
N PRO A 83 3.11 -39.31 10.62
CA PRO A 83 4.47 -39.25 10.12
C PRO A 83 4.62 -39.54 8.63
N ASP A 84 3.77 -40.37 8.06
CA ASP A 84 3.84 -40.78 6.66
C ASP A 84 2.93 -39.96 5.72
N MET A 85 2.30 -38.90 6.24
CA MET A 85 1.41 -38.05 5.42
C MET A 85 2.18 -37.42 4.26
N ASP A 86 1.63 -37.61 3.06
CA ASP A 86 2.19 -37.11 1.83
C ASP A 86 1.38 -35.92 1.28
N TRP A 87 1.79 -35.43 0.11
CA TRP A 87 1.11 -34.30 -0.53
C TRP A 87 -0.26 -34.68 -1.09
N ASP A 88 -0.49 -35.95 -1.41
CA ASP A 88 -1.75 -36.43 -1.97
C ASP A 88 -2.85 -36.38 -0.90
N GLU A 89 -2.55 -36.89 0.29
CA GLU A 89 -3.44 -36.79 1.46
C GLU A 89 -3.66 -35.34 1.89
N ALA A 90 -2.61 -34.51 1.90
CA ALA A 90 -2.76 -33.08 2.18
C ALA A 90 -3.67 -32.36 1.17
N SER A 91 -3.54 -32.72 -0.12
CA SER A 91 -4.38 -32.14 -1.18
C SER A 91 -5.84 -32.55 -1.04
N GLU A 92 -6.11 -33.77 -0.55
CA GLU A 92 -7.46 -34.23 -0.23
C GLU A 92 -8.07 -33.40 0.92
N GLU A 93 -7.33 -33.16 2.00
CA GLU A 93 -7.80 -32.32 3.11
C GLU A 93 -8.06 -30.86 2.69
N ILE A 94 -7.20 -30.30 1.84
CA ILE A 94 -7.41 -28.96 1.25
C ILE A 94 -8.69 -28.93 0.41
N ALA A 95 -8.89 -29.96 -0.44
CA ALA A 95 -10.05 -30.04 -1.31
C ALA A 95 -11.36 -30.08 -0.51
N LEU A 96 -11.40 -30.85 0.58
CA LEU A 96 -12.56 -30.93 1.48
C LEU A 96 -12.96 -29.56 2.05
N SER A 97 -12.01 -28.63 2.13
CA SER A 97 -12.19 -27.30 2.69
C SER A 97 -12.34 -26.20 1.63
N PHE A 98 -12.52 -26.53 0.34
CA PHE A 98 -12.59 -25.53 -0.73
C PHE A 98 -13.62 -24.43 -0.51
N SER A 99 -14.83 -24.76 -0.04
CA SER A 99 -15.86 -23.74 0.21
C SER A 99 -15.43 -22.72 1.28
N LYS A 100 -14.73 -23.18 2.32
CA LYS A 100 -14.21 -22.30 3.36
C LYS A 100 -13.06 -21.43 2.84
N HIS A 101 -12.17 -22.02 2.03
CA HIS A 101 -11.05 -21.29 1.43
C HIS A 101 -11.53 -20.23 0.43
N GLU A 102 -12.53 -20.57 -0.41
CA GLU A 102 -13.21 -19.66 -1.33
C GLU A 102 -13.77 -18.44 -0.58
N GLU A 103 -14.59 -18.67 0.45
CA GLU A 103 -15.19 -17.61 1.28
C GLU A 103 -14.11 -16.71 1.92
N THR A 104 -13.07 -17.32 2.50
CA THR A 104 -11.98 -16.58 3.15
C THR A 104 -11.20 -15.70 2.15
N LEU A 105 -10.96 -16.19 0.94
CA LEU A 105 -10.27 -15.44 -0.12
C LEU A 105 -11.15 -14.31 -0.69
N ASP A 106 -12.46 -14.53 -0.80
CA ASP A 106 -13.42 -13.50 -1.20
C ASP A 106 -13.51 -12.38 -0.16
N GLU A 107 -13.58 -12.71 1.13
CA GLU A 107 -13.53 -11.73 2.22
C GLU A 107 -12.25 -10.88 2.14
N PHE A 108 -11.11 -11.52 1.90
CA PHE A 108 -9.84 -10.82 1.69
C PHE A 108 -9.90 -9.85 0.50
N LEU A 109 -10.48 -10.25 -0.63
CA LEU A 109 -10.64 -9.36 -1.78
C LEU A 109 -11.59 -8.20 -1.48
N CYS A 110 -12.70 -8.45 -0.78
CA CYS A 110 -13.63 -7.38 -0.38
C CYS A 110 -12.92 -6.29 0.43
N GLU A 111 -12.02 -6.67 1.33
CA GLU A 111 -11.30 -5.72 2.19
C GLU A 111 -10.12 -5.05 1.49
N TYR A 112 -9.31 -5.80 0.72
CA TYR A 112 -8.00 -5.33 0.27
C TYR A 112 -7.87 -5.04 -1.23
N GLN A 113 -8.88 -5.37 -2.07
CA GLN A 113 -8.77 -5.29 -3.54
C GLN A 113 -8.21 -3.97 -4.08
N SER A 114 -8.58 -2.83 -3.49
CA SER A 114 -8.18 -1.50 -3.98
C SER A 114 -6.69 -1.21 -3.82
N THR A 115 -5.97 -2.03 -3.05
CA THR A 115 -4.55 -1.85 -2.76
C THR A 115 -3.66 -2.88 -3.42
N LEU A 116 -4.25 -3.95 -3.96
CA LEU A 116 -3.51 -4.99 -4.66
C LEU A 116 -3.14 -4.52 -6.06
N SER A 117 -1.97 -4.93 -6.54
CA SER A 117 -1.65 -4.74 -7.94
C SER A 117 -2.47 -5.71 -8.81
N PRO A 118 -2.70 -5.39 -10.09
CA PRO A 118 -3.50 -6.24 -10.98
C PRO A 118 -3.04 -7.70 -11.03
N LYS A 119 -1.72 -7.94 -10.96
CA LYS A 119 -1.14 -9.29 -10.97
C LYS A 119 -1.46 -10.09 -9.72
N ILE A 120 -1.41 -9.47 -8.54
CA ILE A 120 -1.75 -10.12 -7.27
C ILE A 120 -3.25 -10.43 -7.26
N LEU A 121 -4.06 -9.47 -7.70
CA LEU A 121 -5.50 -9.60 -7.76
C LEU A 121 -5.94 -10.71 -8.72
N GLU A 122 -5.29 -10.83 -9.89
CA GLU A 122 -5.48 -11.96 -10.82
C GLU A 122 -5.16 -13.29 -10.12
N ARG A 123 -4.01 -13.42 -9.44
CA ARG A 123 -3.62 -14.66 -8.75
C ARG A 123 -4.57 -15.08 -7.62
N VAL A 124 -5.10 -14.12 -6.86
CA VAL A 124 -6.09 -14.42 -5.82
C VAL A 124 -7.42 -14.85 -6.45
N ARG A 125 -7.81 -14.29 -7.60
CA ARG A 125 -8.99 -14.75 -8.36
C ARG A 125 -8.79 -16.12 -8.99
N ASP A 126 -7.59 -16.42 -9.48
CA ASP A 126 -7.23 -17.75 -9.96
C ASP A 126 -7.37 -18.77 -8.82
N ALA A 127 -6.93 -18.41 -7.60
CA ALA A 127 -7.09 -19.23 -6.39
C ALA A 127 -8.56 -19.52 -6.07
N ILE A 128 -9.41 -18.48 -6.09
CA ILE A 128 -10.86 -18.59 -5.87
C ILE A 128 -11.50 -19.47 -6.94
N SER A 129 -11.10 -19.29 -8.21
CA SER A 129 -11.57 -20.11 -9.33
C SER A 129 -11.19 -21.58 -9.14
N ALA A 130 -9.97 -21.87 -8.68
CA ALA A 130 -9.55 -23.24 -8.38
C ALA A 130 -10.40 -23.90 -7.28
N CYS A 131 -10.73 -23.15 -6.21
CA CYS A 131 -11.67 -23.62 -5.18
C CYS A 131 -13.08 -23.89 -5.75
N SER A 132 -13.60 -22.94 -6.53
CA SER A 132 -14.94 -23.03 -7.12
C SER A 132 -15.06 -24.19 -8.12
N ASP A 133 -14.02 -24.47 -8.89
CA ASP A 133 -13.98 -25.59 -9.82
C ASP A 133 -13.89 -26.92 -9.05
N GLY A 134 -12.96 -27.01 -8.09
CA GLY A 134 -12.66 -28.25 -7.38
C GLY A 134 -13.75 -28.72 -6.41
N ARG A 135 -14.62 -27.83 -5.92
CA ARG A 135 -15.65 -28.19 -4.91
C ARG A 135 -16.70 -29.19 -5.40
N PHE A 136 -16.84 -29.39 -6.70
CA PHE A 136 -17.83 -30.30 -7.30
C PHE A 136 -17.24 -31.65 -7.69
N GLU A 137 -15.94 -31.82 -7.52
CA GLU A 137 -15.15 -32.93 -8.06
C GLU A 137 -15.04 -34.08 -7.03
N TYR A 138 -16.20 -34.61 -6.63
CA TYR A 138 -16.35 -35.68 -5.65
C TYR A 138 -17.15 -36.85 -6.20
N TYR A 139 -16.83 -38.07 -5.75
CA TYR A 139 -17.61 -39.27 -6.06
C TYR A 139 -17.90 -40.08 -4.81
N TRP A 140 -18.95 -40.91 -4.87
CA TRP A 140 -19.30 -41.81 -3.77
C TRP A 140 -18.43 -43.07 -3.83
N ASP A 141 -17.59 -43.28 -2.82
CA ASP A 141 -16.84 -44.53 -2.67
C ASP A 141 -17.71 -45.56 -1.95
N SER A 142 -18.20 -46.55 -2.71
CA SER A 142 -19.04 -47.64 -2.18
C SER A 142 -18.33 -48.54 -1.16
N VAL A 143 -16.99 -48.56 -1.15
CA VAL A 143 -16.19 -49.39 -0.22
C VAL A 143 -16.01 -48.66 1.11
N LYS A 144 -15.65 -47.37 1.05
CA LYS A 144 -15.48 -46.53 2.25
C LYS A 144 -16.80 -45.99 2.81
N GLN A 145 -17.88 -46.07 2.03
CA GLN A 145 -19.19 -45.45 2.32
C GLN A 145 -19.06 -43.95 2.60
N ASP A 146 -18.20 -43.27 1.85
CA ASP A 146 -17.91 -41.85 2.04
C ASP A 146 -17.69 -41.15 0.69
N ALA A 147 -17.81 -39.82 0.67
CA ALA A 147 -17.45 -39.01 -0.48
C ALA A 147 -15.92 -38.95 -0.58
N ALA A 148 -15.37 -39.51 -1.66
CA ALA A 148 -13.94 -39.47 -1.94
C ALA A 148 -13.64 -38.36 -2.94
N CYS A 149 -12.52 -37.67 -2.70
CA CYS A 149 -11.96 -36.67 -3.59
C CYS A 149 -11.44 -37.37 -4.87
N ASN A 150 -11.77 -36.82 -6.04
CA ASN A 150 -11.20 -37.33 -7.29
C ASN A 150 -9.82 -36.70 -7.56
N GLU A 151 -9.11 -37.20 -8.57
CA GLU A 151 -7.78 -36.67 -8.93
C GLU A 151 -7.83 -35.18 -9.31
N THR A 152 -8.89 -34.77 -9.99
CA THR A 152 -9.09 -33.37 -10.42
C THR A 152 -9.23 -32.41 -9.24
N ALA A 153 -9.90 -32.78 -8.16
CA ALA A 153 -9.99 -31.99 -6.94
C ALA A 153 -8.62 -31.84 -6.25
N LYS A 154 -7.79 -32.90 -6.26
CA LYS A 154 -6.41 -32.83 -5.74
C LYS A 154 -5.50 -31.96 -6.62
N GLU A 155 -5.64 -32.05 -7.93
CA GLU A 155 -4.97 -31.15 -8.88
C GLU A 155 -5.36 -29.70 -8.63
N LYS A 156 -6.65 -29.43 -8.40
CA LYS A 156 -7.16 -28.09 -8.05
C LYS A 156 -6.65 -27.59 -6.70
N ALA A 157 -6.46 -28.48 -5.72
CA ALA A 157 -5.86 -28.12 -4.44
C ALA A 157 -4.38 -27.73 -4.61
N SER A 158 -3.66 -28.46 -5.46
CA SER A 158 -2.28 -28.11 -5.83
C SER A 158 -2.20 -26.79 -6.61
N GLU A 159 -3.15 -26.55 -7.51
CA GLU A 159 -3.30 -25.28 -8.24
C GLU A 159 -3.51 -24.12 -7.26
N LEU A 160 -4.51 -24.22 -6.37
CA LEU A 160 -4.81 -23.27 -5.30
C LEU A 160 -3.56 -22.91 -4.49
N TYR A 161 -2.86 -23.92 -3.97
CA TYR A 161 -1.67 -23.71 -3.15
C TYR A 161 -0.60 -22.93 -3.92
N LYS A 162 -0.33 -23.32 -5.17
CA LYS A 162 0.69 -22.69 -6.00
C LYS A 162 0.35 -21.23 -6.33
N VAL A 163 -0.85 -20.96 -6.84
CA VAL A 163 -1.24 -19.60 -7.25
C VAL A 163 -1.32 -18.66 -6.05
N LEU A 164 -1.77 -19.16 -4.90
CA LEU A 164 -1.82 -18.39 -3.67
C LEU A 164 -0.42 -18.09 -3.12
N PHE A 165 0.49 -19.07 -3.14
CA PHE A 165 1.90 -18.85 -2.78
C PHE A 165 2.55 -17.78 -3.67
N GLU A 166 2.31 -17.83 -4.98
CA GLU A 166 2.77 -16.79 -5.91
C GLU A 166 2.21 -15.40 -5.53
N ALA A 167 0.92 -15.30 -5.18
CA ALA A 167 0.29 -14.05 -4.74
C ALA A 167 0.94 -13.50 -3.46
N VAL A 168 1.17 -14.36 -2.47
CA VAL A 168 1.85 -14.03 -1.20
C VAL A 168 3.24 -13.47 -1.46
N GLU A 169 4.05 -14.16 -2.27
CA GLU A 169 5.42 -13.73 -2.54
C GLU A 169 5.48 -12.44 -3.36
N LEU A 170 4.54 -12.23 -4.29
CA LEU A 170 4.41 -10.97 -5.02
C LEU A 170 4.07 -9.81 -4.08
N LEU A 171 3.06 -9.97 -3.22
CA LEU A 171 2.64 -8.94 -2.28
C LEU A 171 3.75 -8.61 -1.27
N ARG A 172 4.44 -9.64 -0.76
CA ARG A 172 5.60 -9.48 0.12
C ARG A 172 6.73 -8.70 -0.55
N LYS A 173 7.03 -8.98 -1.82
CA LYS A 173 8.03 -8.23 -2.61
C LYS A 173 7.63 -6.77 -2.81
N GLU A 174 6.36 -6.50 -3.07
CA GLU A 174 5.86 -5.13 -3.18
C GLU A 174 6.02 -4.35 -1.87
N VAL A 175 5.63 -4.95 -0.74
CA VAL A 175 5.79 -4.33 0.59
C VAL A 175 7.25 -4.11 0.92
N HIS A 176 8.12 -5.09 0.67
CA HIS A 176 9.55 -4.94 0.92
C HIS A 176 10.19 -3.86 0.03
N GLY A 177 9.75 -3.75 -1.23
CA GLY A 177 10.19 -2.70 -2.14
C GLY A 177 9.85 -1.29 -1.64
N MET A 178 8.76 -1.13 -0.88
CA MET A 178 8.39 0.16 -0.26
C MET A 178 9.25 0.50 0.96
N ILE A 179 9.76 -0.50 1.69
CA ILE A 179 10.66 -0.30 2.84
C ILE A 179 12.07 0.07 2.36
N SER A 180 12.54 -0.59 1.31
CA SER A 180 13.92 -0.50 0.84
C SER A 180 14.22 0.74 -0.02
N ALA A 181 13.23 1.59 -0.32
CA ALA A 181 13.40 2.76 -1.16
C ALA A 181 13.00 4.08 -0.48
N PRO A 182 13.88 4.73 0.30
CA PRO A 182 13.87 6.17 0.38
C PRO A 182 14.51 6.70 -0.92
N ASN A 183 13.73 6.75 -2.01
CA ASN A 183 14.18 7.42 -3.23
C ASN A 183 14.24 8.93 -2.96
N LEU A 184 15.37 9.37 -2.41
CA LEU A 184 15.90 10.71 -2.57
C LEU A 184 16.22 10.89 -4.06
N LYS A 185 15.27 11.40 -4.83
CA LYS A 185 15.54 12.09 -6.09
C LYS A 185 15.28 13.57 -5.88
#